data_AF-A0AAV7NG79-F1
#
_entry.id   AF-A0AAV7NG79-F1
#
_cell.length_a   1.000
_cell.length_b   1.000
_cell.length_c   1.000
_cell.angle_alpha   90.00
_cell.angle_beta   90.00
_cell.angle_gamma   90.00
#
_symmetry.space_group_name_H-M   'P 1'
#
loop_
_entity.id
_entity.type
_entity.pdbx_description
1 polymer ?
#
loop_
_entity_poly.entity_id
_entity_poly.type
_entity_poly.pdbx_seq_one_letter_code
_entity_poly.pdbx_strand_id
1 'polypeptide(L)'
;MRRAQVPLDMKALESGSPAHASGVQNLLISLPEEIRDKFEVSEFNQGKMREFGTALETKLNALMERISNLQMVVSEQEVHVLSNTQGISWLSRDGKMVQEKLESLENNLRRNNIRILNVPEGLEGEDIKAFVLTLLEK
;
A
#
# COMPACT_ATOMS: atom_id res chain seq x y z
N MET A 1 21.85 46.81 -38.15
CA MET A 1 20.51 46.92 -38.76
C MET A 1 19.46 46.57 -37.71
N ARG A 2 18.46 47.44 -37.49
CA ARG A 2 17.48 47.31 -36.41
C ARG A 2 16.43 46.25 -36.78
N ARG A 3 16.24 45.25 -35.92
CA ARG A 3 15.17 44.26 -36.04
C ARG A 3 13.91 44.89 -35.46
N ALA A 4 12.94 45.24 -36.30
CA ALA A 4 11.65 45.73 -35.85
C ALA A 4 10.82 44.55 -35.35
N GLN A 5 10.62 44.47 -34.03
CA GLN A 5 9.67 43.55 -33.41
C GLN A 5 8.26 44.13 -33.63
N VAL A 6 7.52 43.59 -34.59
CA VAL A 6 6.10 43.93 -34.75
C VAL A 6 5.32 43.15 -33.69
N PRO A 7 4.48 43.78 -32.85
CA PRO A 7 3.69 43.07 -31.86
C PRO A 7 2.66 42.21 -32.58
N LEU A 8 2.74 40.88 -32.41
CA LEU A 8 1.66 39.97 -32.79
C LEU A 8 0.58 40.08 -31.72
N ASP A 9 -0.42 40.92 -31.98
CA ASP A 9 -1.56 41.13 -31.10
C ASP A 9 -2.47 39.89 -31.17
N MET A 10 -2.20 38.90 -30.30
CA MET A 10 -2.90 37.59 -30.29
C MET A 10 -4.40 37.67 -29.94
N LYS A 11 -4.92 38.85 -29.56
CA LYS A 11 -6.34 39.04 -29.21
C LYS A 11 -7.27 39.20 -30.41
N ALA A 12 -6.75 39.47 -31.61
CA ALA A 12 -7.57 39.61 -32.82
C ALA A 12 -7.81 38.27 -33.55
N LEU A 13 -7.15 37.18 -33.14
CA LEU A 13 -7.28 35.87 -33.76
C LEU A 13 -8.52 35.10 -33.29
N GLU A 14 -9.13 35.51 -32.17
CA GLU A 14 -10.31 34.87 -31.59
C GLU A 14 -11.65 35.44 -32.10
N SER A 15 -11.64 36.57 -32.80
CA SER A 15 -12.83 37.12 -33.46
C SER A 15 -12.91 36.60 -34.90
N GLY A 16 -13.52 35.42 -35.07
CA GLY A 16 -13.73 34.73 -36.35
C GLY A 16 -14.53 35.54 -37.37
N SER A 17 -13.91 36.54 -37.99
CA SER A 17 -14.45 37.27 -39.13
C SER A 17 -14.14 36.51 -40.43
N PRO A 18 -15.15 36.11 -41.23
CA PRO A 18 -14.96 35.28 -42.42
C PRO A 18 -14.06 35.92 -43.50
N ALA A 19 -13.89 37.24 -43.48
CA ALA A 19 -12.96 37.94 -44.36
C ALA A 19 -11.47 37.65 -44.04
N HIS A 20 -11.13 37.39 -42.78
CA HIS A 20 -9.75 37.10 -42.36
C HIS A 20 -9.35 35.66 -42.70
N ALA A 21 -10.25 34.69 -42.56
CA ALA A 21 -10.02 33.30 -42.97
C ALA A 21 -9.75 33.18 -44.48
N SER A 22 -10.49 33.94 -45.30
CA SER A 22 -10.33 33.99 -46.76
C SER A 22 -8.96 34.57 -47.19
N GLY A 23 -8.45 35.56 -46.46
CA GLY A 23 -7.12 36.14 -46.71
C GLY A 23 -5.97 35.15 -46.45
N VAL A 24 -6.07 34.36 -45.38
CA VAL A 24 -5.09 33.30 -45.05
C VAL A 24 -5.14 32.16 -46.08
N GLN A 25 -6.34 31.78 -46.52
CA GLN A 25 -6.53 30.75 -47.55
C GLN A 25 -5.89 31.16 -48.89
N ASN A 26 -6.07 32.42 -49.30
CA ASN A 26 -5.50 32.97 -50.54
C ASN A 26 -3.97 33.03 -50.51
N LEU A 27 -3.37 33.35 -49.35
CA LEU A 27 -1.91 33.32 -49.19
C LEU A 27 -1.34 31.90 -49.30
N LEU A 28 -2.04 30.88 -48.77
CA LEU A 28 -1.61 29.48 -48.86
C LEU A 28 -1.58 28.96 -50.31
N ILE A 29 -2.53 29.38 -51.14
CA ILE A 29 -2.63 28.98 -52.56
C ILE A 29 -1.52 29.65 -53.39
N SER A 30 -1.02 30.81 -52.97
CA SER A 30 0.04 31.55 -53.67
C SER A 30 1.47 31.04 -53.41
N LEU A 31 1.64 30.06 -52.52
CA LEU A 31 2.94 29.48 -52.18
C LEU A 31 3.38 28.42 -53.21
N PRO A 32 4.70 28.24 -53.44
CA PRO A 32 5.23 27.09 -54.17
C PRO A 32 4.78 25.75 -53.55
N GLU A 33 4.45 24.74 -54.37
CA GLU A 33 3.93 23.43 -53.93
C GLU A 33 4.80 22.79 -52.83
N GLU A 34 6.14 22.83 -52.96
CA GLU A 34 7.05 22.28 -51.94
C GLU A 34 6.90 22.91 -50.55
N ILE A 35 6.53 24.19 -50.47
CA ILE A 35 6.34 24.90 -49.20
C ILE A 35 4.98 24.54 -48.62
N ARG A 36 3.96 24.39 -49.47
CA ARG A 36 2.62 23.96 -49.06
C ARG A 36 2.64 22.52 -48.51
N ASP A 37 3.31 21.60 -49.19
CA ASP A 37 3.44 20.21 -48.71
C ASP A 37 4.16 20.13 -47.36
N LYS A 38 5.23 20.93 -47.18
CA LYS A 38 5.94 21.02 -45.89
C LYS A 38 5.05 21.60 -44.79
N PHE A 39 4.17 22.55 -45.12
CA PHE A 39 3.22 23.12 -44.17
C PHE A 39 2.17 22.09 -43.75
N GLU A 40 1.60 21.34 -44.69
CA GLU A 40 0.62 20.27 -44.41
C GLU A 40 1.23 19.16 -43.55
N VAL A 41 2.47 18.75 -43.83
CA VAL A 41 3.21 17.77 -43.00
C VAL A 41 3.50 18.32 -41.59
N SER A 42 3.84 19.61 -41.47
CA SER A 42 4.09 20.24 -40.16
C SER A 42 2.83 20.31 -39.30
N GLU A 43 1.69 20.72 -39.86
CA GLU A 43 0.38 20.73 -39.19
C GLU A 43 -0.01 19.31 -38.73
N PHE A 44 0.16 18.31 -39.60
CA PHE A 44 -0.12 16.92 -39.27
C PHE A 44 0.75 16.40 -38.11
N ASN A 45 2.06 16.71 -38.13
CA ASN A 45 2.97 16.33 -37.05
C ASN A 45 2.64 17.08 -35.75
N GLN A 46 2.20 18.34 -35.83
CA GLN A 46 1.76 19.11 -34.67
C GLN A 46 0.48 18.52 -34.06
N GLY A 47 -0.47 18.07 -34.90
CA GLY A 47 -1.66 17.34 -34.47
C GLY A 47 -1.32 16.05 -33.72
N LYS A 48 -0.45 15.21 -34.30
CA LYS A 48 0.05 13.99 -33.65
C LYS A 48 0.77 14.26 -32.33
N MET A 49 1.57 15.33 -32.27
CA MET A 49 2.27 15.72 -31.04
C MET A 49 1.29 16.15 -29.95
N ARG A 50 0.22 16.87 -30.30
CA ARG A 50 -0.85 17.23 -29.37
C ARG A 50 -1.60 16.00 -28.86
N GLU A 51 -1.98 15.09 -29.75
CA GLU A 51 -2.63 13.82 -29.37
C GLU A 51 -1.75 12.96 -28.45
N PHE A 52 -0.46 12.89 -28.74
CA PHE A 52 0.49 12.19 -27.89
C PHE A 52 0.63 12.88 -26.52
N GLY A 53 0.65 14.22 -26.49
CA GLY A 53 0.66 15.02 -25.26
C GLY A 53 -0.56 14.75 -24.38
N THR A 54 -1.76 14.78 -24.95
CA THR A 54 -3.00 14.49 -24.20
C THR A 54 -3.05 13.04 -23.72
N ALA A 55 -2.54 12.09 -24.53
CA ALA A 55 -2.42 10.69 -24.12
C ALA A 55 -1.44 10.48 -22.95
N LEU A 56 -0.38 11.30 -22.86
CA LEU A 56 0.53 11.27 -21.71
C LEU A 56 -0.10 11.91 -20.47
N GLU A 57 -0.75 13.06 -20.61
CA GLU A 57 -1.44 13.74 -19.50
C GLU A 57 -2.51 12.85 -18.87
N THR A 58 -3.33 12.18 -19.69
CA THR A 58 -4.35 11.24 -19.20
C THR A 58 -3.75 10.07 -18.42
N LYS A 59 -2.67 9.46 -18.93
CA LYS A 59 -1.97 8.38 -18.22
C LYS A 59 -1.32 8.87 -16.93
N LEU A 60 -0.74 10.07 -16.94
CA LEU A 60 -0.11 10.67 -15.76
C LEU A 60 -1.16 10.92 -14.67
N ASN A 61 -2.32 11.47 -15.03
CA ASN A 61 -3.43 11.70 -14.11
C ASN A 61 -3.94 10.38 -13.50
N ALA A 62 -4.11 9.35 -14.32
CA ALA A 62 -4.51 8.03 -13.84
C ALA A 62 -3.49 7.41 -12.86
N LEU A 63 -2.19 7.60 -13.12
CA LEU A 63 -1.14 7.14 -12.21
C LEU A 63 -1.13 7.93 -10.90
N MET A 64 -1.33 9.25 -10.94
CA MET A 64 -1.42 10.08 -9.74
C MET A 64 -2.61 9.68 -8.86
N GLU A 65 -3.77 9.43 -9.46
CA GLU A 65 -4.94 8.94 -8.74
C GLU A 65 -4.66 7.57 -8.09
N ARG A 66 -4.04 6.66 -8.84
CA ARG A 66 -3.69 5.33 -8.30
C ARG A 66 -2.69 5.43 -7.14
N ILE A 67 -1.70 6.33 -7.22
CA ILE A 67 -0.75 6.57 -6.12
C ILE A 67 -1.48 7.11 -4.89
N SER A 68 -2.38 8.08 -5.06
CA SER A 68 -3.17 8.64 -3.96
C SER A 68 -4.00 7.56 -3.25
N ASN A 69 -4.68 6.71 -4.03
CA ASN A 69 -5.47 5.60 -3.49
C ASN A 69 -4.60 4.59 -2.72
N LEU A 70 -3.42 4.25 -3.25
CA LEU A 70 -2.49 3.36 -2.57
C LEU A 70 -1.98 3.96 -1.26
N GLN A 71 -1.66 5.25 -1.23
CA GLN A 71 -1.22 5.92 -0.01
C GLN A 71 -2.29 5.88 1.09
N MET A 72 -3.56 6.09 0.73
CA MET A 72 -4.67 6.00 1.66
C MET A 72 -4.83 4.58 2.25
N VAL A 73 -4.82 3.56 1.39
CA VAL A 73 -4.92 2.16 1.83
C VAL A 73 -3.75 1.75 2.72
N VAL A 74 -2.53 2.17 2.37
CA VAL A 74 -1.35 1.89 3.20
C VAL A 74 -1.49 2.54 4.58
N SER A 75 -1.94 3.80 4.64
CA SER A 75 -2.13 4.49 5.93
C SER A 75 -3.17 3.78 6.81
N GLU A 76 -4.29 3.33 6.24
CA GLU A 76 -5.30 2.56 6.97
C GLU A 76 -4.72 1.22 7.47
N GLN A 77 -3.97 0.52 6.61
CA GLN A 77 -3.31 -0.73 6.98
C GLN A 77 -2.28 -0.55 8.11
N GLU A 78 -1.51 0.54 8.10
CA GLU A 78 -0.57 0.87 9.18
C GLU A 78 -1.28 1.00 10.53
N VAL A 79 -2.45 1.66 10.57
CA VAL A 79 -3.26 1.77 11.78
C VAL A 79 -3.72 0.40 12.28
N HIS A 80 -4.19 -0.47 11.38
CA HIS A 80 -4.61 -1.83 11.74
C HIS A 80 -3.44 -2.67 12.26
N VAL A 81 -2.27 -2.58 11.63
CA VAL A 81 -1.07 -3.31 12.08
C VAL A 81 -0.65 -2.85 13.48
N LEU A 82 -0.67 -1.54 13.75
CA LEU A 82 -0.36 -1.00 15.07
C LEU A 82 -1.34 -1.51 16.14
N SER A 83 -2.65 -1.45 15.85
CA SER A 83 -3.69 -1.93 16.77
C SER A 83 -3.55 -3.43 17.06
N ASN A 84 -3.34 -4.25 16.02
CA ASN A 84 -3.15 -5.69 16.17
C ASN A 84 -1.88 -6.01 16.97
N THR A 85 -0.78 -5.30 16.72
CA THR A 85 0.48 -5.48 17.46
C THR A 85 0.30 -5.17 18.94
N GLN A 86 -0.44 -4.11 19.26
CA GLN A 86 -0.79 -3.80 20.65
C GLN A 86 -1.66 -4.91 21.25
N GLY A 87 -2.70 -5.37 20.54
CA GLY A 87 -3.56 -6.47 21.00
C GLY A 87 -2.77 -7.75 21.29
N ILE A 88 -1.83 -8.13 20.42
CA ILE A 88 -0.94 -9.28 20.61
C ILE A 88 -0.08 -9.11 21.87
N SER A 89 0.44 -7.90 22.13
CA SER A 89 1.25 -7.63 23.32
C SER A 89 0.44 -7.79 24.62
N TRP A 90 -0.82 -7.33 24.63
CA TRP A 90 -1.74 -7.50 25.76
C TRP A 90 -2.07 -8.96 26.00
N LEU A 91 -2.50 -9.67 24.94
CA LEU A 91 -2.83 -11.09 25.02
C LEU A 91 -1.64 -11.95 25.46
N SER A 92 -0.42 -11.62 25.01
CA SER A 92 0.79 -12.30 25.44
C SER A 92 1.05 -12.10 26.93
N ARG A 93 0.85 -10.87 27.44
CA ARG A 93 1.00 -10.56 28.87
C ARG A 93 -0.04 -11.30 29.72
N ASP A 94 -1.30 -11.29 29.30
CA ASP A 94 -2.38 -11.97 30.00
C ASP A 94 -2.19 -13.49 29.98
N GLY A 95 -1.76 -14.05 28.84
CA GLY A 95 -1.40 -15.46 28.71
C GLY A 95 -0.30 -15.86 29.69
N LYS A 96 0.76 -15.07 29.81
CA LYS A 96 1.82 -15.31 30.81
C LYS A 96 1.30 -15.24 32.24
N MET A 97 0.49 -14.23 32.57
CA MET A 97 -0.08 -14.09 33.91
C MET A 97 -0.95 -15.30 34.28
N VAL A 98 -1.78 -15.78 33.36
CA VAL A 98 -2.63 -16.96 33.59
C VAL A 98 -1.77 -18.22 33.75
N GLN A 99 -0.73 -18.38 32.94
CA GLN A 99 0.21 -19.48 33.06
C GLN A 99 0.91 -19.50 34.42
N GLU A 100 1.43 -18.37 34.89
CA GLU A 100 2.07 -18.25 36.21
C GLU A 100 1.09 -18.57 37.35
N LYS A 101 -0.17 -18.13 37.24
CA LYS A 101 -1.21 -18.46 38.22
C LYS A 101 -1.51 -19.96 38.24
N LEU A 102 -1.60 -20.60 37.07
CA LEU A 102 -1.83 -22.03 36.96
C LEU A 102 -0.68 -22.83 37.57
N GLU A 103 0.56 -22.46 37.26
CA GLU A 103 1.75 -23.11 37.82
C GLU A 103 1.79 -22.98 39.35
N SER A 104 1.50 -21.79 39.87
CA SER A 104 1.40 -21.56 41.31
C SER A 104 0.31 -22.42 41.95
N LEU A 105 -0.88 -22.50 41.33
CA LEU A 105 -1.98 -23.34 41.82
C LEU A 105 -1.62 -24.83 41.79
N GLU A 106 -1.01 -25.32 40.71
CA GLU A 106 -0.58 -26.71 40.60
C GLU A 106 0.47 -27.06 41.67
N ASN A 107 1.43 -26.16 41.88
CA ASN A 107 2.45 -26.31 42.92
C ASN A 107 1.82 -26.34 44.32
N ASN A 108 0.83 -25.47 44.58
CA ASN A 108 0.12 -25.45 45.86
C ASN A 108 -0.72 -26.71 46.09
N LEU A 109 -1.42 -27.20 45.06
CA LEU A 109 -2.20 -28.43 45.13
C LEU A 109 -1.33 -29.66 45.35
N ARG A 110 -0.12 -29.67 44.77
CA ARG A 110 0.82 -30.78 44.91
C ARG A 110 1.78 -30.64 46.09
N ARG A 111 1.77 -29.51 46.80
CA ARG A 111 2.71 -29.20 47.88
C ARG A 111 2.78 -30.27 48.96
N ASN A 112 1.65 -30.91 49.27
CA ASN A 112 1.56 -31.95 50.30
C ASN A 112 1.58 -33.37 49.71
N ASN A 113 1.81 -33.52 48.41
CA ASN A 113 1.88 -34.83 47.76
C ASN A 113 3.32 -35.34 47.81
N ILE A 114 3.49 -36.60 48.18
CA ILE A 114 4.78 -37.29 48.14
C ILE A 114 4.78 -38.19 46.90
N ARG A 115 5.89 -38.17 46.16
CA ARG A 115 6.12 -39.10 45.03
C ARG A 115 7.13 -40.16 45.47
N ILE A 116 6.70 -41.42 45.45
CA ILE A 116 7.57 -42.57 45.68
C ILE A 116 7.91 -43.13 44.29
N LEU A 117 9.19 -43.15 43.95
CA LEU A 117 9.69 -43.61 42.65
C LEU A 117 10.34 -44.98 42.79
N ASN A 118 10.44 -45.73 41.69
CA ASN A 118 11.09 -47.04 41.63
C ASN A 118 10.47 -48.09 42.57
N VAL A 119 9.14 -48.09 42.71
CA VAL A 119 8.40 -49.17 43.36
C VAL A 119 8.03 -50.19 42.28
N PRO A 120 8.55 -51.43 42.32
CA PRO A 120 8.09 -52.51 41.45
C PRO A 120 6.59 -52.73 41.56
N GLU A 121 5.95 -52.95 40.41
CA GLU A 121 4.51 -53.19 40.33
C GLU A 121 4.10 -54.41 41.18
N GLY A 122 3.05 -54.26 41.99
CA GLY A 122 2.52 -55.32 42.85
C GLY A 122 3.18 -55.48 44.22
N LEU A 123 4.30 -54.78 44.52
CA LEU A 123 4.86 -54.76 45.88
C LEU A 123 3.96 -54.04 46.90
N GLU A 124 3.11 -53.14 46.40
CA GLU A 124 2.13 -52.38 47.19
C GLU A 124 1.10 -53.29 47.86
N GLY A 125 0.85 -54.48 47.29
CA GLY A 125 -0.19 -55.39 47.73
C GLY A 125 -1.59 -54.79 47.58
N GLU A 126 -2.51 -55.19 48.45
CA GLU A 126 -3.91 -54.73 48.44
C GLU A 126 -4.13 -53.47 49.31
N ASP A 127 -3.23 -53.20 50.28
CA ASP A 127 -3.32 -52.05 51.19
C ASP A 127 -2.08 -51.13 51.08
N ILE A 128 -2.23 -50.08 50.28
CA ILE A 128 -1.23 -49.03 50.05
C ILE A 128 -0.86 -48.30 51.36
N LYS A 129 -1.77 -48.16 52.33
CA LYS A 129 -1.46 -47.44 53.57
C LYS A 129 -0.49 -48.24 54.43
N ALA A 130 -0.72 -49.54 54.56
CA ALA A 130 0.19 -50.44 55.27
C ALA A 130 1.56 -50.48 54.59
N PHE A 131 1.59 -50.49 53.25
CA PHE A 131 2.83 -50.40 52.48
C PHE A 131 3.59 -49.08 52.75
N VAL A 132 2.91 -47.93 52.73
CA VAL A 132 3.57 -46.64 53.00
C VAL A 132 4.07 -46.55 54.45
N LEU A 133 3.31 -47.04 55.43
CA LEU A 133 3.73 -47.05 56.84
C LEU A 133 4.99 -47.91 57.04
N THR A 134 5.02 -49.12 56.49
CA THR A 134 6.20 -50.00 56.56
C THR A 134 7.43 -49.42 55.85
N LEU A 135 7.22 -48.61 54.80
CA LEU A 135 8.30 -47.89 54.12
C LEU A 135 8.90 -46.77 54.99
N LEU A 136 8.08 -46.10 55.81
CA LEU A 136 8.45 -44.96 56.64
C LEU A 136 8.94 -45.35 58.05
N GLU A 137 8.64 -46.55 58.53
CA GLU A 137 8.99 -47.05 59.88
C GLU A 137 10.44 -47.57 60.01
N LYS A 138 11.34 -47.22 59.09
CA LYS A 138 12.79 -47.48 59.21
C LYS A 138 13.55 -46.26 59.71
#